data_AF-Q3M1Z5-F1
#
_entry.id   AF-Q3M1Z5-F1
#
_cell.length_a   1.000
_cell.length_b   1.000
_cell.length_c   1.000
_cell.angle_alpha   90.00
_cell.angle_beta   90.00
_cell.angle_gamma   90.00
#
_symmetry.space_group_name_H-M   'P 1'
#
loop_
_entity.id
_entity.type
_entity.pdbx_description
1 polymer ?
#
loop_
_entity_poly.entity_id
_entity_poly.type
_entity_poly.pdbx_seq_one_letter_code
_entity_poly.pdbx_strand_id
1 'polypeptide(L)'
;MLPLSEVGSIKWTEERGQKMRSLRGDMPLVNLSKKLAEHDVEISRQYLHKMETDSDVKGASPEMVTGLCKVFGCSLAELLCLKETKIVQLGVDKCN
;
A
#
# COMPACT_ATOMS: atom_id res chain seq x y z
N MET A 1 -15.79 -8.34 0.16
CA MET A 1 -14.54 -7.65 -0.24
C MET A 1 -14.00 -8.37 -1.46
N LEU A 2 -13.54 -7.65 -2.48
CA LEU A 2 -12.84 -8.26 -3.61
C LEU A 2 -11.46 -8.75 -3.15
N PRO A 3 -11.04 -9.98 -3.51
CA PRO A 3 -9.70 -10.44 -3.20
C PRO A 3 -8.65 -9.63 -3.98
N LEU A 4 -7.50 -9.36 -3.37
CA LEU A 4 -6.43 -8.58 -4.02
C LEU A 4 -5.93 -9.23 -5.32
N SER A 5 -6.12 -10.53 -5.50
CA SER A 5 -5.83 -11.27 -6.73
C SER A 5 -6.64 -10.81 -7.94
N GLU A 6 -7.76 -10.12 -7.74
CA GLU A 6 -8.60 -9.56 -8.81
C GLU A 6 -8.31 -8.08 -9.08
N VAL A 7 -7.36 -7.48 -8.36
CA VAL A 7 -6.99 -6.08 -8.50
C VAL A 7 -5.76 -5.96 -9.41
N GLY A 8 -5.96 -5.59 -10.68
CA GLY A 8 -4.84 -5.43 -11.62
C GLY A 8 -3.90 -4.26 -11.29
N SER A 9 -4.40 -3.23 -10.60
CA SER A 9 -3.58 -2.11 -10.13
C SER A 9 -4.31 -1.35 -9.02
N ILE A 10 -3.58 -1.00 -7.96
CA ILE A 10 -4.04 -0.11 -6.91
C ILE A 10 -3.63 1.30 -7.29
N LYS A 11 -4.61 2.19 -7.50
CA LYS A 11 -4.37 3.61 -7.79
C LYS A 11 -3.38 4.20 -6.79
N TRP A 12 -2.30 4.81 -7.27
CA TRP A 12 -1.35 5.47 -6.38
C TRP A 12 -1.67 6.97 -6.38
N THR A 13 -1.74 7.57 -5.20
CA THR A 13 -2.06 8.99 -5.01
C THR A 13 -0.93 9.67 -4.27
N GLU A 14 -0.85 10.99 -4.38
CA GLU A 14 0.15 11.78 -3.65
C GLU A 14 0.07 11.53 -2.14
N GLU A 15 -1.14 11.48 -1.58
CA GLU A 15 -1.37 11.16 -0.16
C GLU A 15 -0.76 9.81 0.25
N ARG A 16 -0.89 8.79 -0.60
CA ARG A 16 -0.28 7.46 -0.37
C ARG A 16 1.25 7.51 -0.47
N GLY A 17 1.79 8.31 -1.39
CA GLY A 17 3.23 8.56 -1.49
C GLY A 17 3.80 9.25 -0.25
N GLN A 18 3.08 10.26 0.25
CA GLN A 18 3.43 10.95 1.50
C GLN A 18 3.33 10.00 2.70
N LYS A 19 2.29 9.17 2.78
CA LYS A 19 2.13 8.14 3.82
C LYS A 19 3.25 7.09 3.76
N MET A 20 3.62 6.64 2.56
CA MET A 20 4.76 5.74 2.36
C MET A 20 6.07 6.37 2.87
N ARG A 21 6.33 7.64 2.53
CA ARG A 21 7.51 8.36 3.05
C ARG A 21 7.51 8.44 4.58
N SER A 22 6.36 8.75 5.16
CA SER A 22 6.18 8.81 6.61
C SER A 22 6.47 7.47 7.28
N LEU A 23 5.96 6.36 6.73
CA LEU A 23 6.21 5.00 7.22
C LEU A 23 7.66 4.55 7.04
N ARG A 24 8.31 4.94 5.93
CA ARG A 24 9.73 4.66 5.70
C ARG A 24 10.62 5.37 6.73
N GLY A 25 10.25 6.58 7.13
CA GLY A 25 11.06 7.42 8.01
C GLY A 25 12.47 7.63 7.45
N ASP A 26 13.47 7.37 8.28
CA ASP A 26 14.88 7.56 7.92
C ASP A 26 15.48 6.38 7.15
N MET A 27 14.73 5.31 6.89
CA MET A 27 15.24 4.15 6.15
C MET A 27 15.63 4.58 4.72
N PRO A 28 16.89 4.41 4.29
CA PRO A 28 17.29 4.76 2.94
C PRO A 28 16.53 3.94 1.89
N LEU A 29 16.15 4.56 0.77
CA LEU A 29 15.41 3.89 -0.31
C LEU A 29 16.16 2.67 -0.89
N VAL A 30 17.50 2.66 -0.85
CA VAL A 30 18.30 1.49 -1.24
C VAL A 30 18.09 0.31 -0.29
N ASN A 31 17.92 0.58 1.01
CA ASN A 31 17.64 -0.46 1.99
C ASN A 31 16.20 -0.95 1.86
N LEU A 32 15.26 -0.04 1.60
CA LEU A 32 13.86 -0.41 1.30
C LEU A 32 13.78 -1.34 0.07
N SER A 33 14.47 -1.00 -1.01
CA SER A 33 14.55 -1.84 -2.22
C SER A 33 15.09 -3.25 -1.91
N LYS A 34 16.15 -3.35 -1.11
CA LYS A 34 16.71 -4.65 -0.67
C LYS A 34 15.71 -5.45 0.17
N LYS A 35 15.05 -4.82 1.15
CA LYS A 35 14.04 -5.48 1.99
C LYS A 35 12.83 -5.94 1.20
N LEU A 36 12.44 -5.21 0.16
CA LEU A 36 11.35 -5.62 -0.73
C LEU A 36 11.75 -6.83 -1.58
N ALA A 37 13.01 -6.92 -2.01
CA ALA A 37 13.53 -8.09 -2.71
C ALA A 37 13.52 -9.37 -1.84
N GLU A 38 13.70 -9.25 -0.52
CA GLU A 38 13.53 -10.37 0.44
C GLU A 38 12.08 -10.90 0.50
N HIS A 39 11.12 -10.17 -0.07
CA HIS A 39 9.72 -10.53 -0.19
C HIS A 39 9.28 -10.75 -1.66
N ASP A 40 10.22 -11.07 -2.54
CA ASP A 40 10.01 -11.29 -3.97
C ASP A 40 9.45 -10.07 -4.72
N VAL A 41 9.67 -8.87 -4.19
CA VAL A 41 9.29 -7.60 -4.82
C VAL A 41 10.53 -6.86 -5.30
N GLU A 42 10.88 -7.07 -6.58
CA GLU A 42 11.95 -6.32 -7.22
C GLU A 42 11.50 -4.92 -7.63
N ILE A 43 12.09 -3.90 -7.01
CA ILE A 43 11.74 -2.51 -7.29
C ILE A 43 12.99 -1.61 -7.20
N SER A 44 13.15 -0.73 -8.18
CA SER A 44 14.31 0.17 -8.21
C SER A 44 14.18 1.32 -7.21
N ARG A 45 15.31 1.79 -6.70
CA ARG A 45 15.39 3.00 -5.86
C ARG A 45 14.73 4.22 -6.52
N GLN A 46 14.92 4.39 -7.83
CA GLN A 46 14.36 5.52 -8.59
C GLN A 46 12.83 5.45 -8.64
N TYR A 47 12.27 4.24 -8.79
CA TYR A 47 10.83 4.07 -8.78
C TYR A 47 10.24 4.29 -7.39
N LEU A 48 10.88 3.79 -6.33
CA LEU A 48 10.47 4.09 -4.94
C LEU A 48 10.50 5.59 -4.64
N HIS A 49 11.52 6.31 -5.12
CA HIS A 49 11.55 7.76 -4.99
C HIS A 49 10.35 8.40 -5.67
N LYS A 50 10.03 8.01 -6.91
CA LYS A 50 8.83 8.49 -7.62
C LYS A 50 7.56 8.17 -6.87
N MET A 51 7.42 6.97 -6.28
CA MET A 51 6.26 6.63 -5.47
C MET A 51 6.06 7.55 -4.27
N GLU A 52 7.13 8.12 -3.72
CA GLU A 52 7.06 9.07 -2.59
C GLU A 52 6.90 10.53 -3.01
N THR A 53 7.43 10.93 -4.17
CA THR A 53 7.50 12.34 -4.60
C THR A 53 6.54 12.71 -5.71
N ASP A 54 6.13 11.75 -6.53
CA ASP A 54 5.67 12.01 -7.90
C ASP A 54 4.25 11.49 -8.12
N SER A 55 3.40 12.35 -8.69
CA SER A 55 2.03 12.04 -9.10
C SER A 55 1.95 11.15 -10.34
N ASP A 56 3.05 10.96 -11.08
CA ASP A 56 3.08 10.18 -12.32
C ASP A 56 2.98 8.66 -12.10
N VAL A 57 3.20 8.19 -10.87
CA VAL A 57 2.88 6.80 -10.52
C VAL A 57 1.35 6.69 -10.45
N LYS A 58 0.72 6.20 -11.52
CA LYS A 58 -0.75 6.08 -11.60
C LYS A 58 -1.30 4.87 -10.84
N GLY A 59 -0.46 3.86 -10.61
CA GLY A 59 -0.85 2.67 -9.86
C GLY A 59 0.33 1.78 -9.47
N ALA A 60 0.11 0.97 -8.44
CA ALA A 60 1.03 -0.02 -7.91
C ALA A 60 0.38 -1.41 -7.96
N SER A 61 1.17 -2.46 -8.15
CA SER A 61 0.62 -3.83 -8.12
C SER A 61 0.26 -4.23 -6.68
N PRO A 62 -0.73 -5.13 -6.47
CA PRO A 62 -1.06 -5.62 -5.14
C PRO A 62 0.12 -6.25 -4.40
N GLU A 63 1.00 -6.95 -5.12
CA GLU A 63 2.20 -7.58 -4.58
C GLU A 63 3.15 -6.52 -4.01
N MET A 64 3.35 -5.43 -4.75
CA MET A 64 4.16 -4.30 -4.31
C MET A 64 3.58 -3.65 -3.04
N VAL A 65 2.27 -3.39 -3.02
CA VAL A 65 1.61 -2.79 -1.85
C VAL A 65 1.68 -3.72 -0.64
N THR A 66 1.52 -5.03 -0.85
CA THR A 66 1.63 -6.02 0.22
C THR A 66 3.07 -6.13 0.73
N GLY A 67 4.06 -6.09 -0.17
CA GLY A 67 5.48 -6.04 0.19
C GLY A 67 5.82 -4.83 1.04
N LEU A 68 5.31 -3.64 0.66
CA LEU A 68 5.48 -2.42 1.45
C LEU A 68 4.86 -2.56 2.85
N CYS A 69 3.66 -3.13 2.97
CA CYS A 69 3.02 -3.37 4.25
C CYS A 69 3.87 -4.29 5.15
N LYS A 70 4.45 -5.37 4.59
CA LYS A 70 5.33 -6.28 5.32
C LYS A 70 6.59 -5.57 5.81
N VAL A 71 7.26 -4.80 4.95
CA VAL A 71 8.51 -4.10 5.31
C VAL A 71 8.28 -3.01 6.35
N PHE A 72 7.16 -2.28 6.26
CA PHE A 72 6.81 -1.23 7.22
C PHE A 72 6.12 -1.74 8.49
N GLY A 73 5.67 -3.00 8.50
CA GLY A 73 4.89 -3.56 9.61
C GLY A 73 3.54 -2.87 9.79
N CYS A 74 2.94 -2.36 8.71
CA CYS A 74 1.67 -1.63 8.74
C CYS A 74 0.54 -2.42 8.06
N SER A 75 -0.71 -2.00 8.30
CA SER A 75 -1.86 -2.57 7.60
C SER A 75 -2.04 -1.96 6.21
N LEU A 76 -2.74 -2.68 5.32
CA LEU A 76 -3.18 -2.15 4.02
C LEU A 76 -4.03 -0.89 4.16
N ALA A 77 -4.93 -0.86 5.15
CA ALA A 77 -5.79 0.30 5.40
C ALA A 77 -4.96 1.52 5.78
N GLU A 78 -3.93 1.33 6.60
CA GLU A 78 -3.00 2.37 6.99
C GLU A 78 -2.18 2.91 5.81
N LEU A 79 -1.57 2.02 5.01
CA LEU A 79 -0.75 2.44 3.86
C LEU A 79 -1.59 3.14 2.79
N LEU A 80 -2.82 2.67 2.56
CA LEU A 80 -3.70 3.18 1.52
C LEU A 80 -4.59 4.36 1.96
N CYS A 81 -4.39 4.86 3.19
CA CYS A 81 -5.18 5.91 3.82
C CYS A 81 -6.69 5.64 3.73
N LEU A 82 -7.09 4.38 3.89
CA LEU A 82 -8.51 4.02 3.91
C LEU A 82 -9.09 4.55 5.22
N LYS A 83 -10.02 5.48 5.13
CA LYS A 83 -10.83 5.89 6.29
C LYS A 83 -11.50 4.62 6.83
N GLU A 84 -11.52 4.48 8.15
CA GLU A 84 -12.32 3.43 8.79
C GLU A 84 -13.74 3.50 8.23
N THR A 85 -14.08 2.54 7.39
CA THR A 85 -15.47 2.34 7.02
C THR A 85 -16.12 1.92 8.32
N LYS A 86 -16.90 2.81 8.95
CA LYS A 86 -17.83 2.41 10.00
C LYS A 86 -18.55 1.19 9.46
N ILE A 87 -18.27 0.02 10.04
CA ILE A 87 -19.01 -1.19 9.73
C ILE A 87 -20.42 -0.88 10.19
N VAL A 88 -21.28 -0.46 9.25
CA VAL A 88 -22.72 -0.46 9.49
C VAL A 88 -23.06 -1.94 9.59
N GLN A 89 -23.23 -2.42 10.82
CA GLN A 89 -23.91 -3.70 11.04
C GLN A 89 -25.26 -3.57 10.36
N LEU A 90 -25.37 -4.11 9.14
CA LEU A 90 -26.66 -4.39 8.54
C LEU A 90 -27.25 -5.48 9.42
N GLY A 91 -28.10 -5.07 10.36
CA GLY A 91 -28.93 -5.96 11.13
C GLY A 91 -29.65 -6.88 10.14
N VAL A 92 -29.31 -8.15 10.20
CA VAL A 92 -30.13 -9.18 9.56
C VAL A 92 -31.38 -9.26 10.43
N ASP A 93 -32.40 -8.47 10.09
CA ASP A 93 -33.75 -8.70 10.57
C ASP A 93 -34.13 -10.10 10.10
N LYS A 94 -34.01 -11.06 11.01
CA LYS A 94 -34.76 -12.31 10.93
C LYS A 94 -36.22 -11.96 11.18
N CYS A 95 -36.97 -11.68 10.12
CA CYS A 95 -38.41 -11.85 10.18
C CYS A 95 -38.71 -13.35 10.01
N ASN A 96 -39.17 -13.95 11.11
CA ASN A 96 -39.88 -15.23 11.16
C ASN A 96 -41.18 -15.16 10.37
#